data_AF-A0A398BX47-F1
#
_entry.id   AF-A0A398BX47-F1
#
_cell.length_a   1.000
_cell.length_b   1.000
_cell.length_c   1.000
_cell.angle_alpha   90.00
_cell.angle_beta   90.00
_cell.angle_gamma   90.00
#
_symmetry.space_group_name_H-M   'P 1'
#
loop_
_entity.id
_entity.type
_entity.pdbx_description
1 polymer ?
#
loop_
_entity_poly.entity_id
_entity_poly.type
_entity_poly.pdbx_seq_one_letter_code
_entity_poly.pdbx_strand_id
1 'polypeptide(L)'
;MKIARLNPPHRAIDSRVPKGQLPPLGHLAMGGPLIDAGHAVRLINADPAPMTDAGILEARLNDAPGAALIGHAGSTSAHPVVARLTPLIRAA
;
A
#
# COMPACT_ATOMS: atom_id res chain seq x y z
N MET A 1 -11.75 -5.59 12.76
CA MET A 1 -10.51 -4.84 13.11
C MET A 1 -10.20 -3.81 12.05
N LYS A 2 -9.32 -2.84 12.32
CA LYS A 2 -8.83 -1.91 11.29
C LYS A 2 -7.66 -2.51 10.51
N ILE A 3 -7.70 -2.46 9.18
CA ILE A 3 -6.66 -3.00 8.29
C ILE A 3 -6.30 -1.94 7.26
N ALA A 4 -5.04 -1.50 7.22
CA ALA A 4 -4.57 -0.71 6.09
C ALA A 4 -3.89 -1.59 5.05
N ARG A 5 -4.24 -1.33 3.80
CA ARG A 5 -3.63 -1.90 2.60
C ARG A 5 -2.80 -0.82 1.94
N LEU A 6 -1.51 -1.06 1.73
CA LEU A 6 -0.58 -0.12 1.11
C LEU A 6 -0.21 -0.62 -0.28
N ASN A 7 -0.56 0.16 -1.31
CA ASN A 7 0.06 0.04 -2.62
C ASN A 7 1.30 0.95 -2.63
N PRO A 8 2.53 0.41 -2.51
CA PRO A 8 3.73 1.23 -2.37
C PRO A 8 4.07 1.97 -3.67
N PRO A 9 4.86 3.05 -3.60
CA PRO A 9 5.36 3.72 -4.80
C PRO A 9 6.29 2.77 -5.57
N HIS A 10 5.88 2.37 -6.77
CA HIS A 10 6.67 1.51 -7.64
C HIS A 10 7.71 2.33 -8.41
N ARG A 11 8.85 1.68 -8.68
CA ARG A 11 9.93 2.25 -9.51
C ARG A 11 9.90 1.73 -10.95
N ALA A 12 8.96 0.85 -11.29
CA ALA A 12 8.84 0.30 -12.64
C ALA A 12 8.53 1.41 -13.65
N ILE A 13 9.07 1.28 -14.86
CA ILE A 13 8.90 2.25 -15.95
C ILE A 13 7.41 2.45 -16.27
N ASP A 14 6.63 1.37 -16.31
CA ASP A 14 5.21 1.41 -16.65
C ASP A 14 4.35 2.15 -15.60
N SER A 15 4.75 2.15 -14.32
CA SER A 15 4.12 2.96 -13.27
C SER A 15 4.29 4.47 -13.50
N ARG A 16 5.25 4.86 -14.35
CA ARG A 16 5.57 6.27 -14.65
C ARG A 16 5.09 6.71 -16.03
N VAL A 17 4.57 5.78 -16.83
CA VAL A 17 3.96 6.11 -18.13
C VAL A 17 2.56 6.67 -17.86
N PRO A 18 2.24 7.90 -18.34
CA PRO A 18 0.90 8.44 -18.24
C PRO A 18 -0.13 7.45 -18.82
N LYS A 19 -1.17 7.12 -18.04
CA LYS A 19 -2.22 6.13 -18.37
C LYS A 19 -1.76 4.66 -18.42
N GLY A 20 -0.51 4.35 -18.08
CA GLY A 20 0.01 2.98 -17.94
C GLY A 20 -0.20 2.37 -16.55
N GLN A 21 -0.57 3.19 -15.57
CA GLN A 21 -0.80 2.76 -14.19
C GLN A 21 -2.02 1.84 -14.10
N LEU A 22 -1.78 0.62 -13.61
CA LEU A 22 -2.83 -0.33 -13.33
C LEU A 22 -3.37 -0.11 -11.92
N PRO A 23 -4.69 -0.29 -11.69
CA PRO A 23 -5.22 -0.31 -10.34
C PRO A 23 -4.56 -1.44 -9.54
N PRO A 24 -4.39 -1.28 -8.20
CA PRO A 24 -3.80 -2.32 -7.36
C PRO A 24 -4.80 -3.47 -7.15
N LEU A 25 -5.00 -4.29 -8.19
CA LEU A 25 -6.09 -5.26 -8.29
C LEU A 25 -6.12 -6.23 -7.09
N GLY A 26 -4.97 -6.74 -6.65
CA GLY A 26 -4.91 -7.63 -5.49
C GLY A 26 -5.44 -6.97 -4.20
N HIS A 27 -5.14 -5.68 -3.99
CA HIS A 27 -5.69 -4.95 -2.84
C HIS A 27 -7.18 -4.72 -2.97
N LEU A 28 -7.68 -4.40 -4.16
CA LEU A 28 -9.11 -4.20 -4.41
C LEU A 28 -9.89 -5.51 -4.24
N ALA A 29 -9.37 -6.61 -4.78
CA ALA A 29 -9.96 -7.95 -4.68
C ALA A 29 -10.04 -8.44 -3.22
N MET A 30 -9.05 -8.12 -2.38
CA MET A 30 -9.13 -8.41 -0.94
C MET A 30 -10.05 -7.45 -0.17
N GLY A 31 -10.28 -6.24 -0.70
CA GLY A 31 -11.02 -5.19 0.00
C GLY A 31 -12.46 -5.57 0.33
N GLY A 32 -13.20 -6.03 -0.67
CA GLY A 32 -14.60 -6.45 -0.51
C GLY A 32 -14.76 -7.54 0.54
N PRO A 33 -14.10 -8.70 0.40
CA PRO A 33 -14.19 -9.78 1.38
C PRO A 33 -13.82 -9.39 2.81
N LEU A 34 -12.84 -8.50 3.01
CA LEU A 34 -12.49 -8.00 4.35
C LEU A 34 -13.59 -7.08 4.92
N ILE A 35 -14.25 -6.28 4.09
CA ILE A 35 -15.41 -5.48 4.49
C ILE A 35 -16.58 -6.40 4.86
N ASP A 36 -16.86 -7.39 4.02
CA ASP A 36 -17.93 -8.37 4.24
C ASP A 36 -17.71 -9.16 5.54
N ALA A 37 -16.45 -9.40 5.91
CA ALA A 37 -16.05 -10.00 7.20
C ALA A 37 -16.10 -9.03 8.40
N GLY A 38 -16.62 -7.80 8.23
CA GLY A 38 -16.77 -6.82 9.31
C GLY A 38 -15.48 -6.10 9.70
N HIS A 39 -14.48 -6.03 8.81
CA HIS A 39 -13.27 -5.23 9.05
C HIS A 39 -13.40 -3.81 8.49
N ALA A 40 -12.83 -2.84 9.21
CA ALA A 40 -12.66 -1.48 8.70
C ALA A 40 -11.39 -1.47 7.84
N VAL A 41 -11.53 -1.28 6.53
CA VAL A 41 -10.39 -1.34 5.61
C VAL A 41 -10.11 0.01 4.97
N ARG A 42 -8.83 0.35 4.86
CA ARG A 42 -8.36 1.55 4.16
C ARG A 42 -7.33 1.16 3.11
N LEU A 43 -7.40 1.77 1.93
CA LEU A 43 -6.37 1.66 0.89
C LEU A 43 -5.54 2.95 0.89
N ILE A 44 -4.24 2.81 1.09
CA ILE A 44 -3.24 3.86 0.90
C ILE A 44 -2.61 3.58 -0.47
N ASN A 45 -3.02 4.32 -1.50
CA ASN A 45 -2.48 4.16 -2.84
C ASN A 45 -1.37 5.19 -3.08
N ALA A 46 -0.13 4.79 -2.80
CA ALA A 46 1.03 5.67 -2.84
C ALA A 46 1.75 5.68 -4.21
N ASP A 47 1.20 5.03 -5.24
CA ASP A 47 1.87 4.87 -6.54
C ASP A 47 1.59 6.01 -7.56
N PRO A 48 0.32 6.42 -7.82
CA PRO A 48 0.03 7.37 -8.90
C PRO A 48 0.67 8.75 -8.73
N ALA A 49 0.76 9.20 -7.47
CA ALA A 49 1.52 10.36 -7.05
C ALA A 49 2.47 9.87 -5.94
N PRO A 50 3.70 9.46 -6.27
CA PRO A 50 4.60 8.78 -5.35
C PRO A 50 4.74 9.49 -4.02
N MET A 51 4.20 8.87 -2.96
CA MET A 51 4.28 9.44 -1.61
C MET A 51 5.68 9.25 -1.02
N THR A 52 6.09 10.17 -0.15
CA THR A 52 7.29 10.00 0.67
C THR A 52 7.05 8.97 1.77
N ASP A 53 8.11 8.35 2.29
CA ASP A 53 8.02 7.41 3.41
C ASP A 53 7.31 8.07 4.62
N ALA A 54 7.61 9.33 4.92
CA ALA A 54 6.95 10.09 5.97
C ALA A 54 5.44 10.26 5.72
N GLY A 55 5.04 10.60 4.49
CA GLY A 55 3.62 10.73 4.15
C GLY A 55 2.87 9.40 4.21
N ILE A 56 3.53 8.28 3.87
CA ILE A 56 2.96 6.93 4.02
C ILE A 56 2.75 6.61 5.50
N LEU A 57 3.74 6.91 6.35
CA LEU A 57 3.65 6.69 7.79
C LEU A 57 2.57 7.57 8.42
N GLU A 58 2.47 8.85 8.06
CA GLU A 58 1.42 9.74 8.55
C GLU A 58 0.02 9.23 8.15
N ALA A 59 -0.15 8.85 6.88
CA ALA A 59 -1.41 8.27 6.39
C ALA A 59 -1.79 6.96 7.09
N ARG A 60 -0.80 6.22 7.62
CA ARG A 60 -0.95 5.00 8.42
C ARG A 60 -1.24 5.30 9.89
N LEU A 61 -0.48 6.22 10.50
CA LEU A 61 -0.53 6.60 11.91
C LEU A 61 -1.89 7.21 12.28
N ASN A 62 -2.50 7.97 11.38
CA ASN A 62 -3.80 8.59 11.60
C ASN A 62 -4.94 7.58 11.85
N ASP A 63 -4.76 6.29 11.56
CA ASP A 63 -5.80 5.27 11.72
C ASP A 63 -5.43 4.14 12.70
N ALA A 64 -4.19 4.10 13.20
CA ALA A 64 -3.63 3.09 14.13
C ALA A 64 -4.18 1.66 13.92
N PRO A 65 -4.01 1.05 12.74
CA PRO A 65 -4.75 -0.16 12.39
C PRO A 65 -3.98 -1.42 12.84
N GLY A 66 -4.73 -2.47 13.21
CA GLY A 66 -4.18 -3.70 13.79
C GLY A 66 -3.42 -4.60 12.80
N ALA A 67 -3.54 -4.36 11.49
CA ALA A 67 -2.76 -5.05 10.47
C ALA A 67 -2.38 -4.12 9.31
N ALA A 68 -1.23 -4.41 8.68
CA ALA A 68 -0.76 -3.78 7.45
C ALA A 68 -0.58 -4.85 6.36
N LEU A 69 -1.24 -4.67 5.22
CA LEU A 69 -1.05 -5.51 4.04
C LEU A 69 -0.31 -4.67 2.99
N ILE A 70 0.89 -5.07 2.61
CA ILE A 70 1.72 -4.32 1.65
C ILE A 70 1.69 -5.03 0.30
N GLY A 71 1.38 -4.29 -0.75
CA GLY A 71 1.33 -4.80 -2.12
C GLY A 71 2.75 -5.12 -2.60
N HIS A 72 2.90 -6.27 -3.25
CA HIS A 72 4.18 -6.73 -3.78
C HIS A 72 4.09 -7.10 -5.28
N ALA A 73 3.18 -6.46 -6.00
CA ALA A 73 3.07 -6.63 -7.45
C ALA A 73 4.36 -6.14 -8.14
N GLY A 74 4.90 -6.92 -9.08
CA GLY A 74 6.19 -6.62 -9.70
C GLY A 74 7.35 -6.72 -8.70
N SER A 75 7.57 -7.92 -8.14
CA SER A 75 8.47 -8.18 -7.02
C SER A 75 9.85 -7.51 -7.13
N THR A 76 10.48 -7.54 -8.32
CA THR A 76 11.78 -6.91 -8.55
C THR A 76 11.78 -5.40 -8.27
N SER A 77 10.72 -4.69 -8.67
CA SER A 77 10.62 -3.24 -8.47
C SER A 77 10.04 -2.89 -7.09
N ALA A 78 9.16 -3.74 -6.56
CA ALA A 78 8.50 -3.54 -5.28
C ALA A 78 9.39 -3.88 -4.07
N HIS A 79 10.23 -4.91 -4.18
CA HIS A 79 10.97 -5.47 -3.04
C HIS A 79 11.83 -4.42 -2.31
N PRO A 80 12.64 -3.59 -2.99
CA PRO A 80 13.47 -2.61 -2.31
C PRO A 80 12.65 -1.58 -1.50
N VAL A 81 11.44 -1.24 -1.99
CA VAL A 81 10.53 -0.31 -1.31
C VAL A 81 9.88 -0.98 -0.11
N VAL A 82 9.39 -2.21 -0.27
CA VAL A 82 8.79 -3.00 0.83
C VAL A 82 9.81 -3.26 1.94
N ALA A 83 11.03 -3.68 1.59
CA ALA A 83 12.10 -3.94 2.54
C ALA A 83 12.50 -2.68 3.33
N ARG A 84 12.45 -1.50 2.69
CA ARG A 84 12.69 -0.21 3.35
C ARG A 84 11.53 0.21 4.27
N LEU A 85 10.28 0.08 3.81
CA LEU A 85 9.10 0.58 4.55
C LEU A 85 8.70 -0.30 5.73
N THR A 86 8.87 -1.63 5.62
CA THR A 86 8.44 -2.57 6.65
C THR A 86 9.01 -2.28 8.06
N PRO A 87 10.32 -2.04 8.26
CA PRO A 87 10.84 -1.70 9.58
C PRO A 87 10.32 -0.35 10.09
N LEU A 88 10.10 0.64 9.21
CA LEU A 88 9.54 1.94 9.57
C LEU A 88 8.09 1.82 10.04
N ILE A 89 7.27 1.05 9.32
CA ILE A 89 5.87 0.78 9.67
C ILE A 89 5.77 0.00 10.99
N ARG A 90 6.72 -0.88 11.28
CA ARG A 90 6.74 -1.65 12.53
C ARG A 90 7.10 -0.78 13.75
N ALA A 91 7.95 0.22 13.55
CA ALA A 91 8.43 1.10 14.63
C ALA A 91 7.47 2.26 14.96
N ALA A 92 6.56 2.58 14.04
CA ALA A 92 5.55 3.64 14.14
C ALA A 92 4.27 3.11 14.83
#